data_AF-A0A162FKE2-F1
#
_entry.id   AF-A0A162FKE2-F1
#
_cell.length_a   1.000
_cell.length_b   1.000
_cell.length_c   1.000
_cell.angle_alpha   90.00
_cell.angle_beta   90.00
_cell.angle_gamma   90.00
#
_symmetry.space_group_name_H-M   'P 1'
#
loop_
_entity.id
_entity.type
_entity.pdbx_description
1 polymer ?
#
loop_
_entity_poly.entity_id
_entity_poly.type
_entity_poly.pdbx_seq_one_letter_code
_entity_poly.pdbx_strand_id
1 'polypeptide(L)'
;MRKRGGGEKIETLCNKKWGVFVLSEIFEIKSTSSGIDKNKLINKKGRIPYITRTDENNGITDFIDKQSEKYIINECNVITIGLDTQTAFYQGNKFYTGQNIQIIYNKQLNKYNALFLIHLLKKLMEKFNWGGNGATLNRLNKSKILLPLDSKKTPDWNFMEKYMKNLEYKKINKYLDYIKNRI
;
A
#
# COMPACT_ATOMS: atom_id res chain seq x y z
N MET A 1 -12.67 -5.93 25.48
CA MET A 1 -12.18 -4.70 24.80
C MET A 1 -10.67 -4.79 24.60
N ARG A 2 -10.17 -4.81 23.36
CA ARG A 2 -8.72 -4.78 23.09
C ARG A 2 -8.20 -3.37 23.40
N LYS A 3 -7.23 -3.24 24.31
CA LYS A 3 -6.51 -1.98 24.59
C LYS A 3 -5.96 -1.44 23.25
N ARG A 4 -6.52 -0.34 22.75
CA ARG A 4 -5.99 0.37 21.58
C ARG A 4 -4.67 1.02 22.03
N GLY A 5 -3.54 0.48 21.59
CA GLY A 5 -2.18 0.93 21.95
C GLY A 5 -1.81 2.29 21.33
N GLY A 6 -2.63 3.31 21.52
CA GLY A 6 -2.37 4.69 21.13
C GLY A 6 -2.13 5.53 22.38
N GLY A 7 -1.01 6.26 22.43
CA GLY A 7 -0.59 7.06 23.59
C GLY A 7 0.89 6.95 23.95
N GLU A 8 1.63 6.02 23.35
CA GLU A 8 3.08 5.92 23.57
C GLU A 8 3.83 7.16 23.06
N LYS A 9 4.85 7.60 23.80
CA LYS A 9 5.81 8.62 23.34
C LYS A 9 6.71 7.97 22.30
N ILE A 10 6.44 8.25 21.04
CA ILE A 10 7.22 7.75 19.90
C ILE A 10 8.25 8.82 19.52
N GLU A 11 9.45 8.37 19.16
CA GLU A 11 10.47 9.21 18.54
C GLU A 11 9.91 9.96 17.33
N THR A 12 10.23 11.25 17.20
CA THR A 12 9.77 12.08 16.07
C THR A 12 10.52 11.72 14.79
N LEU A 13 9.90 11.94 13.62
CA LEU A 13 10.56 11.71 12.33
C LEU A 13 11.91 12.41 12.20
N CYS A 14 12.05 13.61 12.78
CA CYS A 14 13.28 14.42 12.74
C CYS A 14 14.44 13.82 13.55
N ASN A 15 14.14 13.05 14.59
CA ASN A 15 15.15 12.45 15.46
C ASN A 15 15.51 11.04 15.00
N LYS A 16 14.67 10.44 14.14
CA LYS A 16 14.87 9.12 13.58
C LYS A 16 16.01 9.15 12.57
N LYS A 17 16.89 8.14 12.61
CA LYS A 17 17.88 7.90 11.55
C LYS A 17 17.23 7.26 10.33
N TRP A 18 17.65 7.66 9.15
CA TRP A 18 17.13 7.18 7.87
C TRP A 18 18.24 6.58 7.01
N GLY A 19 17.90 5.59 6.20
CA GLY A 19 18.79 4.95 5.25
C GLY A 19 18.13 4.78 3.89
N VAL A 20 18.97 4.73 2.85
CA VAL A 20 18.53 4.53 1.47
C VAL A 20 18.63 3.04 1.13
N PHE A 21 17.57 2.51 0.53
CA PHE A 21 17.48 1.10 0.17
C PHE A 21 17.01 0.95 -1.27
N VAL A 22 17.48 -0.09 -1.98
CA VAL A 22 16.91 -0.46 -3.27
C VAL A 22 15.61 -1.25 -3.01
N LEU A 23 14.55 -0.93 -3.74
CA LEU A 23 13.25 -1.56 -3.50
C LEU A 23 13.29 -3.09 -3.63
N SER A 24 14.05 -3.64 -4.59
CA SER A 24 14.18 -5.09 -4.77
C SER A 24 14.94 -5.79 -3.64
N GLU A 25 15.68 -5.06 -2.80
CA GLU A 25 16.38 -5.65 -1.63
C GLU A 25 15.42 -5.85 -0.46
N ILE A 26 14.33 -5.08 -0.42
CA ILE A 26 13.35 -5.11 0.66
C ILE A 26 12.09 -5.87 0.23
N PHE A 27 11.64 -5.67 -1.00
CA PHE A 27 10.33 -6.13 -1.45
C PHE A 27 10.43 -7.16 -2.55
N GLU A 28 9.56 -8.16 -2.49
CA GLU A 28 9.19 -8.93 -3.68
C GLU A 28 8.27 -8.05 -4.53
N ILE A 29 8.70 -7.70 -5.74
CA ILE A 29 7.90 -6.93 -6.69
C ILE A 29 7.60 -7.81 -7.88
N LYS A 30 6.32 -7.92 -8.24
CA LYS A 30 5.88 -8.72 -9.38
C LYS A 30 4.72 -8.07 -10.11
N SER A 31 4.57 -8.43 -11.39
CA SER A 31 3.34 -8.16 -12.12
C SER A 31 2.20 -9.00 -11.55
N THR A 32 0.98 -8.46 -11.63
CA THR A 32 -0.23 -9.22 -11.27
C THR A 32 -0.38 -10.52 -12.05
N SER A 33 -0.96 -11.54 -11.40
CA SER A 33 -1.24 -12.85 -12.00
C SER A 33 -2.62 -12.96 -12.64
N SER A 34 -3.43 -11.89 -12.64
CA SER A 34 -4.78 -11.89 -13.24
C SER A 34 -4.87 -11.01 -14.47
N GLY A 35 -4.66 -9.69 -14.35
CA GLY A 35 -4.60 -8.80 -15.52
C GLY A 35 -5.82 -8.96 -16.42
N ILE A 36 -7.02 -8.84 -15.88
CA ILE A 36 -8.27 -9.16 -16.59
C ILE A 36 -8.81 -7.88 -17.20
N ASP A 37 -9.09 -7.85 -18.50
CA ASP A 37 -9.82 -6.72 -19.09
C ASP A 37 -11.25 -6.65 -18.54
N LYS A 38 -11.76 -5.46 -18.23
CA LYS A 38 -13.09 -5.30 -17.60
C LYS A 38 -14.23 -5.95 -18.40
N ASN A 39 -14.13 -5.96 -19.72
CA ASN A 39 -15.10 -6.61 -20.61
C ASN A 39 -15.03 -8.15 -20.56
N LYS A 40 -13.91 -8.75 -20.12
CA LYS A 40 -13.69 -10.19 -19.99
C LYS A 40 -14.07 -10.75 -18.62
N LEU A 41 -14.47 -9.89 -17.67
CA LEU A 41 -14.94 -10.32 -16.37
C LEU A 41 -16.22 -11.17 -16.51
N ILE A 42 -16.21 -12.34 -15.88
CA ILE A 42 -17.40 -13.16 -15.66
C ILE A 42 -17.95 -12.87 -14.26
N ASN A 43 -19.21 -13.19 -13.98
CA ASN A 43 -19.78 -13.07 -12.62
C ASN A 43 -19.50 -11.72 -11.93
N LYS A 44 -19.97 -10.62 -12.55
CA LYS A 44 -19.68 -9.23 -12.17
C LYS A 44 -20.37 -8.75 -10.88
N LYS A 45 -20.94 -9.68 -10.09
CA LYS A 45 -21.58 -9.39 -8.80
C LYS A 45 -21.02 -10.35 -7.78
N GLY A 46 -20.24 -9.84 -6.83
CA GLY A 46 -19.67 -10.65 -5.76
C GLY A 46 -19.09 -9.80 -4.65
N ARG A 47 -18.09 -10.34 -3.94
CA ARG A 47 -17.46 -9.71 -2.77
C ARG A 47 -15.95 -9.57 -2.91
N ILE A 48 -15.36 -10.07 -4.00
CA ILE A 48 -13.92 -10.00 -4.26
C ILE A 48 -13.64 -8.65 -4.93
N PRO A 49 -12.78 -7.79 -4.36
CA PRO A 49 -12.41 -6.53 -4.99
C PRO A 49 -11.74 -6.76 -6.35
N TYR A 50 -12.14 -5.95 -7.34
CA TYR A 50 -11.48 -5.85 -8.63
C TYR A 50 -10.68 -4.54 -8.69
N ILE A 51 -9.36 -4.68 -8.57
CA ILE A 51 -8.41 -3.56 -8.46
C ILE A 51 -7.92 -3.15 -9.84
N THR A 52 -8.03 -1.87 -10.19
CA THR A 52 -7.52 -1.32 -11.45
C THR A 52 -6.55 -0.19 -11.18
N ARG A 53 -6.15 0.52 -12.26
CA ARG A 53 -5.26 1.67 -12.20
C ARG A 53 -5.95 2.96 -11.74
N THR A 54 -7.24 2.96 -11.43
CA THR A 54 -7.91 4.17 -10.90
C THR A 54 -7.19 4.69 -9.65
N ASP A 55 -7.14 6.00 -9.49
CA ASP A 55 -6.67 6.71 -8.30
C ASP A 55 -7.77 6.92 -7.25
N GLU A 56 -8.98 6.46 -7.55
CA GLU A 56 -10.13 6.51 -6.66
C GLU A 56 -10.26 5.23 -5.82
N ASN A 57 -10.97 5.34 -4.69
CA ASN A 57 -11.48 4.20 -3.92
C ASN A 57 -10.49 3.04 -3.68
N ASN A 58 -9.23 3.36 -3.35
CA ASN A 58 -8.17 2.36 -3.11
C ASN A 58 -7.89 1.43 -4.31
N GLY A 59 -8.15 1.91 -5.53
CA GLY A 59 -8.04 1.15 -6.77
C GLY A 59 -9.25 0.27 -7.08
N ILE A 60 -10.26 0.21 -6.21
CA ILE A 60 -11.41 -0.69 -6.35
C ILE A 60 -12.43 -0.06 -7.29
N THR A 61 -12.68 -0.72 -8.42
CA THR A 61 -13.71 -0.29 -9.38
C THR A 61 -15.01 -1.10 -9.32
N ASP A 62 -14.92 -2.36 -8.89
CA ASP A 62 -16.05 -3.28 -8.83
C ASP A 62 -15.83 -4.34 -7.73
N PHE A 63 -16.90 -5.01 -7.34
CA PHE A 63 -16.85 -6.24 -6.54
C PHE A 63 -17.41 -7.40 -7.36
N ILE A 64 -16.57 -8.39 -7.62
CA ILE A 64 -16.84 -9.51 -8.52
C ILE A 64 -16.78 -10.84 -7.77
N ASP A 65 -17.20 -11.91 -8.45
CA ASP A 65 -17.04 -13.28 -7.96
C ASP A 65 -15.77 -13.94 -8.54
N LYS A 66 -15.55 -15.22 -8.23
CA LYS A 66 -14.47 -16.04 -8.76
C LYS A 66 -14.48 -16.01 -10.30
N GLN A 67 -13.29 -15.76 -10.85
CA GLN A 67 -13.07 -15.72 -12.30
C GLN A 67 -12.65 -17.10 -12.82
N SER A 68 -12.53 -17.22 -14.15
CA SER A 68 -11.99 -18.42 -14.80
C SER A 68 -10.66 -18.84 -14.17
N GLU A 69 -10.42 -20.15 -14.09
CA GLU A 69 -9.24 -20.75 -13.41
C GLU A 69 -7.90 -20.31 -13.99
N LYS A 70 -7.89 -19.81 -15.23
CA LYS A 70 -6.70 -19.20 -15.84
C LYS A 70 -6.23 -17.93 -15.11
N TYR A 71 -7.11 -17.29 -14.35
CA TYR A 71 -6.80 -16.09 -13.57
C TYR A 71 -6.59 -16.45 -12.10
N ILE A 72 -5.39 -16.17 -11.62
CA ILE A 72 -5.02 -16.44 -10.24
C ILE A 72 -5.44 -15.24 -9.39
N ILE A 73 -6.16 -15.52 -8.31
CA ILE A 73 -6.50 -14.50 -7.31
C ILE A 73 -5.23 -14.07 -6.58
N ASN A 74 -5.02 -12.76 -6.44
CA ASN A 74 -3.87 -12.24 -5.71
C ASN A 74 -4.13 -12.32 -4.20
N GLU A 75 -3.06 -12.60 -3.45
CA GLU A 75 -3.10 -12.65 -1.99
C GLU A 75 -3.26 -11.25 -1.37
N CYS A 76 -3.73 -11.22 -0.14
CA CYS A 76 -3.91 -9.99 0.63
C CYS A 76 -2.59 -9.50 1.26
N ASN A 77 -2.68 -8.37 1.97
CA ASN A 77 -1.57 -7.76 2.70
C ASN A 77 -0.39 -7.39 1.79
N VAL A 78 -0.72 -6.69 0.71
CA VAL A 78 0.23 -6.18 -0.30
C VAL A 78 -0.05 -4.72 -0.61
N ILE A 79 0.88 -4.05 -1.29
CA ILE A 79 0.65 -2.75 -1.92
C ILE A 79 0.52 -2.95 -3.43
N THR A 80 -0.51 -2.40 -4.05
CA THR A 80 -0.69 -2.37 -5.50
C THR A 80 -0.23 -1.04 -6.08
N ILE A 81 0.50 -1.09 -7.19
CA ILE A 81 0.95 0.08 -7.95
C ILE A 81 0.31 0.09 -9.34
N GLY A 82 -0.36 1.19 -9.69
CA GLY A 82 -0.79 1.46 -11.06
C GLY A 82 0.36 1.97 -11.91
N LEU A 83 0.77 1.23 -12.96
CA LEU A 83 1.96 1.59 -13.75
C LEU A 83 1.85 2.98 -14.39
N ASP A 84 0.67 3.25 -14.97
CA ASP A 84 0.41 4.41 -15.82
C ASP A 84 -0.17 5.60 -15.04
N THR A 85 -0.75 5.34 -13.88
CA THR A 85 -1.40 6.34 -13.02
C THR A 85 -0.61 6.64 -11.75
N GLN A 86 0.50 5.93 -11.53
CA GLN A 86 1.39 6.11 -10.37
C GLN A 86 0.64 6.05 -9.03
N THR A 87 -0.43 5.26 -8.97
CA THR A 87 -1.22 5.05 -7.76
C THR A 87 -0.54 4.04 -6.84
N ALA A 88 -0.73 4.16 -5.53
CA ALA A 88 -0.26 3.19 -4.55
C ALA A 88 -1.33 2.99 -3.46
N PHE A 89 -1.74 1.74 -3.27
CA PHE A 89 -2.84 1.37 -2.39
C PHE A 89 -2.57 0.08 -1.65
N TYR A 90 -3.03 -0.01 -0.39
CA TYR A 90 -2.91 -1.22 0.42
C TYR A 90 -4.12 -2.12 0.20
N GLN A 91 -3.90 -3.40 -0.09
CA GLN A 91 -4.97 -4.38 -0.29
C GLN A 91 -5.02 -5.34 0.89
N GLY A 92 -6.03 -5.17 1.75
CA GLY A 92 -6.23 -6.00 2.95
C GLY A 92 -7.00 -7.30 2.70
N ASN A 93 -7.61 -7.47 1.53
CA ASN A 93 -8.37 -8.66 1.13
C ASN A 93 -7.75 -9.26 -0.13
N LYS A 94 -8.02 -10.55 -0.42
CA LYS A 94 -7.66 -11.16 -1.70
C LYS A 94 -8.43 -10.48 -2.82
N PHE A 95 -7.83 -10.38 -4.01
CA PHE A 95 -8.38 -9.56 -5.09
C PHE A 95 -7.99 -10.05 -6.48
N TYR A 96 -8.77 -9.67 -7.48
CA TYR A 96 -8.36 -9.72 -8.89
C TYR A 96 -7.94 -8.34 -9.36
N THR A 97 -7.15 -8.27 -10.43
CA THR A 97 -6.75 -6.99 -11.00
C THR A 97 -7.15 -6.82 -12.45
N GLY A 98 -7.29 -5.57 -12.88
CA GLY A 98 -7.15 -5.17 -14.27
C GLY A 98 -5.70 -5.20 -14.75
N GLN A 99 -5.49 -4.71 -15.97
CA GLN A 99 -4.17 -4.62 -16.60
C GLN A 99 -3.25 -3.60 -15.91
N ASN A 100 -1.95 -3.78 -16.12
CA ASN A 100 -0.92 -2.83 -15.73
C ASN A 100 -0.97 -2.49 -14.23
N ILE A 101 -0.90 -3.53 -13.39
CA ILE A 101 -0.75 -3.43 -11.94
C ILE A 101 0.51 -4.20 -11.52
N GLN A 102 1.40 -3.56 -10.75
CA GLN A 102 2.45 -4.24 -9.99
C GLN A 102 1.99 -4.48 -8.55
N ILE A 103 2.52 -5.53 -7.94
CA ILE A 103 2.30 -5.92 -6.54
C ILE A 103 3.63 -5.83 -5.81
N ILE A 104 3.63 -5.15 -4.67
CA ILE A 104 4.76 -5.03 -3.74
C ILE A 104 4.40 -5.81 -2.48
N TYR A 105 5.23 -6.79 -2.14
CA TYR A 105 5.05 -7.66 -0.97
C TYR A 105 6.31 -7.69 -0.10
N ASN A 106 6.09 -7.78 1.22
CA ASN A 106 7.09 -8.18 2.20
C ASN A 106 6.38 -8.87 3.37
N LYS A 107 7.00 -9.92 3.95
CA LYS A 107 6.44 -10.67 5.09
C LYS A 107 6.15 -9.82 6.34
N GLN A 108 6.85 -8.70 6.52
CA GLN A 108 6.69 -7.76 7.64
C GLN A 108 5.63 -6.70 7.37
N LEU A 109 5.06 -6.66 6.15
CA LEU A 109 4.03 -5.69 5.80
C LEU A 109 2.78 -5.92 6.64
N ASN A 110 2.12 -4.84 7.05
CA ASN A 110 0.79 -4.81 7.61
C ASN A 110 0.10 -3.50 7.21
N LYS A 111 -1.20 -3.36 7.53
CA LYS A 111 -1.97 -2.16 7.18
C LYS A 111 -1.25 -0.84 7.55
N TYR A 112 -0.68 -0.74 8.74
CA TYR A 112 -0.16 0.53 9.24
C TYR A 112 1.20 0.87 8.64
N ASN A 113 2.14 -0.07 8.61
CA ASN A 113 3.43 0.18 7.96
C ASN A 113 3.28 0.31 6.43
N ALA A 114 2.28 -0.34 5.82
CA ALA A 114 1.95 -0.13 4.41
C ALA A 114 1.47 1.29 4.14
N LEU A 115 0.61 1.86 5.00
CA LEU A 115 0.15 3.25 4.86
C LEU A 115 1.31 4.25 4.97
N PHE A 116 2.29 3.98 5.83
CA PHE A 116 3.52 4.76 5.89
C PHE A 116 4.30 4.67 4.57
N LEU A 117 4.55 3.45 4.10
CA LEU A 117 5.28 3.18 2.87
C LEU A 117 4.59 3.77 1.63
N ILE A 118 3.26 3.72 1.55
CA ILE A 118 2.48 4.28 0.44
C ILE A 118 2.79 5.76 0.24
N HIS A 119 2.95 6.53 1.32
CA HIS A 119 3.30 7.94 1.20
C HIS A 119 4.67 8.13 0.53
N LEU A 120 5.66 7.35 0.95
CA LEU A 120 7.01 7.39 0.40
C LEU A 120 7.08 6.85 -1.03
N LEU A 121 6.32 5.80 -1.33
CA LEU A 121 6.20 5.25 -2.69
C LEU A 121 5.55 6.25 -3.63
N LYS A 122 4.48 6.94 -3.21
CA LYS A 122 3.88 8.02 -4.01
C LYS A 122 4.89 9.11 -4.32
N LYS A 123 5.66 9.56 -3.32
CA LYS A 123 6.73 10.54 -3.52
C LYS A 123 7.80 10.06 -4.50
N LEU A 124 8.22 8.80 -4.36
CA LEU A 124 9.18 8.17 -5.29
C LEU A 124 8.65 8.12 -6.71
N MET A 125 7.35 7.86 -6.89
CA MET A 125 6.71 7.71 -8.19
C MET A 125 6.42 9.02 -8.90
N GLU A 126 6.54 10.19 -8.26
CA GLU A 126 6.41 11.50 -8.92
C GLU A 126 7.39 11.69 -10.10
N LYS A 127 8.51 10.94 -10.12
CA LYS A 127 9.47 10.94 -11.23
C LYS A 127 9.01 10.12 -12.45
N PHE A 128 7.96 9.32 -12.31
CA PHE A 128 7.39 8.50 -13.38
C PHE A 128 6.22 9.23 -14.02
N ASN A 129 5.95 8.92 -15.28
CA ASN A 129 4.84 9.50 -16.02
C ASN A 129 4.32 8.56 -17.10
N TRP A 130 3.12 8.88 -17.56
CA TRP A 130 2.56 8.26 -18.75
C TRP A 130 3.31 8.72 -20.02
N GLY A 131 3.44 7.85 -21.03
CA GLY A 131 4.11 8.18 -22.30
C GLY A 131 5.57 7.73 -22.43
N GLY A 132 6.00 6.75 -21.62
CA GLY A 132 7.31 6.07 -21.79
C GLY A 132 8.09 5.88 -20.49
N ASN A 133 7.77 6.64 -19.44
CA ASN A 133 8.44 6.57 -18.14
C ASN A 133 7.55 6.03 -17.01
N GLY A 134 6.65 5.09 -17.31
CA GLY A 134 5.77 4.47 -16.31
C GLY A 134 6.55 3.66 -15.26
N ALA A 135 5.88 3.33 -14.16
CA ALA A 135 6.43 2.58 -13.02
C ALA A 135 6.58 1.07 -13.33
N THR A 136 7.33 0.74 -14.39
CA THR A 136 7.55 -0.64 -14.83
C THR A 136 8.26 -1.47 -13.77
N LEU A 137 8.09 -2.78 -13.82
CA LEU A 137 8.71 -3.72 -12.88
C LEU A 137 10.23 -3.50 -12.74
N ASN A 138 10.94 -3.38 -13.87
CA ASN A 138 12.39 -3.14 -13.88
C ASN A 138 12.76 -1.80 -13.20
N ARG A 139 12.00 -0.73 -13.45
CA ARG A 139 12.25 0.58 -12.84
C ARG A 139 11.95 0.60 -11.35
N LEU A 140 10.89 -0.08 -10.92
CA LEU A 140 10.59 -0.24 -9.50
C LEU A 140 11.69 -1.04 -8.80
N ASN A 141 12.10 -2.19 -9.35
CA ASN A 141 13.16 -2.99 -8.76
C ASN A 141 14.47 -2.21 -8.56
N LYS A 142 14.83 -1.32 -9.48
CA LYS A 142 16.05 -0.48 -9.38
C LYS A 142 15.86 0.81 -8.58
N SER A 143 14.63 1.16 -8.20
CA SER A 143 14.36 2.43 -7.52
C SER A 143 14.81 2.38 -6.07
N LYS A 144 15.26 3.54 -5.59
CA LYS A 144 15.70 3.73 -4.21
C LYS A 144 14.63 4.42 -3.38
N ILE A 145 14.46 3.98 -2.13
CA ILE A 145 13.53 4.55 -1.15
C ILE A 145 14.28 4.89 0.14
N LEU A 146 13.90 5.98 0.79
CA LEU A 146 14.43 6.37 2.09
C LEU A 146 13.51 5.81 3.19
N LEU A 147 14.05 5.02 4.12
CA LEU A 147 13.28 4.40 5.20
C LEU A 147 13.94 4.62 6.57
N PRO A 148 13.14 4.66 7.66
CA PRO A 148 13.69 4.76 9.01
C PRO A 148 14.51 3.51 9.35
N LEU A 149 15.60 3.69 10.09
CA LEU A 149 16.52 2.62 10.48
C LEU A 149 16.24 2.11 11.89
N ASP A 150 16.27 0.80 12.06
CA ASP A 150 16.30 0.16 13.37
C ASP A 150 17.74 0.07 13.91
N SER A 151 17.92 -0.56 15.07
CA SER A 151 19.25 -0.74 15.68
C SER A 151 20.20 -1.59 14.83
N LYS A 152 19.66 -2.39 13.90
CA LYS A 152 20.41 -3.24 12.98
C LYS A 152 20.69 -2.55 11.64
N LYS A 153 20.34 -1.27 11.48
CA LYS A 153 20.46 -0.51 10.23
C LYS A 153 19.62 -1.11 9.09
N THR A 154 18.51 -1.76 9.43
CA THR A 154 17.50 -2.26 8.48
C THR A 154 16.23 -1.42 8.57
N PRO A 155 15.27 -1.56 7.63
CA PRO A 155 14.01 -0.83 7.72
C PRO A 155 13.27 -1.09 9.05
N ASP A 156 12.95 -0.01 9.77
CA ASP A 156 12.27 -0.09 11.07
C ASP A 156 10.75 -0.23 10.90
N TRP A 157 10.31 -1.45 10.62
CA TRP A 157 8.90 -1.79 10.43
C TRP A 157 8.03 -1.48 11.65
N ASN A 158 8.58 -1.68 12.85
CA ASN A 158 7.88 -1.43 14.11
C ASN A 158 7.66 0.07 14.32
N PHE A 159 8.68 0.89 14.03
CA PHE A 159 8.53 2.34 14.05
C PHE A 159 7.46 2.81 13.07
N MET A 160 7.52 2.35 11.80
CA MET A 160 6.54 2.74 10.77
C MET A 160 5.11 2.40 11.20
N GLU A 161 4.89 1.20 11.75
CA GLU A 161 3.58 0.79 12.27
C GLU A 161 3.13 1.64 13.46
N LYS A 162 3.98 1.77 14.50
CA LYS A 162 3.65 2.53 15.72
C LYS A 162 3.38 3.99 15.39
N TYR A 163 4.17 4.58 14.50
CA TYR A 163 4.00 5.96 14.06
C TYR A 163 2.61 6.19 13.46
N MET A 164 2.18 5.33 12.52
CA MET A 164 0.87 5.46 11.88
C MET A 164 -0.29 5.21 12.86
N LYS A 165 -0.16 4.23 13.76
CA LYS A 165 -1.14 3.99 14.84
C LYS A 165 -1.29 5.20 15.77
N ASN A 166 -0.18 5.83 16.15
CA ASN A 166 -0.20 7.01 17.02
C ASN A 166 -0.79 8.23 16.32
N LEU A 167 -0.48 8.41 15.04
CA LEU A 167 -1.08 9.47 14.21
C LEU A 167 -2.61 9.30 14.12
N GLU A 168 -3.08 8.08 13.83
CA GLU A 168 -4.50 7.75 13.82
C GLU A 168 -5.16 8.00 15.18
N TYR A 169 -4.55 7.52 16.27
CA TYR A 169 -5.04 7.73 17.63
C TYR A 169 -5.19 9.21 18.00
N LYS A 170 -4.16 10.03 17.72
CA LYS A 170 -4.20 11.48 17.96
C LYS A 170 -5.32 12.16 17.19
N LYS A 171 -5.53 11.77 15.93
CA LYS A 171 -6.62 12.29 15.10
C LYS A 171 -7.99 11.90 15.64
N ILE A 172 -8.18 10.63 16.02
CA ILE A 172 -9.43 10.15 16.61
C ILE A 172 -9.76 10.91 17.90
N ASN A 173 -8.80 11.04 18.83
CA ASN A 173 -9.04 11.76 20.07
C ASN A 173 -9.38 13.23 19.84
N LYS A 174 -8.65 13.91 18.93
CA LYS A 174 -8.98 15.30 18.56
C LYS A 174 -10.42 15.44 18.07
N TYR A 175 -10.91 14.50 17.27
CA TYR A 175 -12.31 14.51 16.82
C TYR A 175 -13.30 14.21 17.94
N LEU A 176 -12.99 13.25 18.81
CA LEU A 176 -13.85 12.94 19.96
C LEU A 176 -13.97 14.13 20.91
N ASP A 177 -12.86 14.83 21.19
CA ASP A 177 -12.85 16.02 22.04
C ASP A 177 -13.66 17.16 21.39
N TYR A 178 -13.52 17.36 20.08
CA TYR A 178 -14.31 18.33 19.33
C TYR A 178 -15.83 18.04 19.39
N ILE A 179 -16.22 16.77 19.29
CA ILE A 179 -17.63 16.35 19.40
C ILE A 179 -18.14 16.58 20.82
N LYS A 180 -17.38 16.19 21.85
CA LYS A 180 -17.75 16.40 23.25
C LYS A 180 -17.95 17.87 23.61
N ASN A 181 -17.15 18.77 23.05
CA ASN A 181 -17.27 20.21 23.31
C ASN A 181 -18.45 20.88 22.57
N ARG A 182 -19.23 20.11 21.79
CA ARG A 182 -20.38 20.59 21.00
C ARG A 182 -21.72 19.98 21.42
N ILE A 183 -21.69 19.01 22.33
CA ILE A 183 -22.85 18.38 22.96
C ILE A 183 -22.88 18.89 24.41
#